data_AF-A0A3A6MW62-F1
#
_entry.id   AF-A0A3A6MW62-F1
#
_cell.length_a   1.000
_cell.length_b   1.000
_cell.length_c   1.000
_cell.angle_alpha   90.00
_cell.angle_beta   90.00
_cell.angle_gamma   90.00
#
_symmetry.space_group_name_H-M   'P 1'
#
loop_
_entity.id
_entity.type
_entity.pdbx_description
1 polymer ?
#
loop_
_entity_poly.entity_id
_entity_poly.type
_entity_poly.pdbx_seq_one_letter_code
_entity_poly.pdbx_strand_id
1 'polypeptide(L)' 'MWTVVYIAQGKSEADRLMALLCEEGLLVKLRSLGGKDTGDLASVEVLVPAAEVDEALDIIQAL' A
#
# COMPACT_ATOMS: atom_id res chain seq x y z
N MET A 1 13.10 2.60 8.29
CA MET A 1 11.79 3.14 8.72
C MET A 1 10.78 2.85 7.60
N TRP A 2 9.52 2.56 7.94
CA TRP A 2 8.45 2.34 6.95
C TRP A 2 7.62 3.62 6.79
N THR A 3 7.30 3.97 5.55
CA THR A 3 6.58 5.20 5.18
C THR A 3 5.31 4.83 4.43
N VAL A 4 4.20 5.51 4.75
CA VAL A 4 2.93 5.35 4.03
C VAL A 4 3.02 6.12 2.71
N VAL A 5 2.79 5.44 1.59
CA VAL A 5 2.78 6.05 0.24
C VAL A 5 1.39 6.10 -0.38
N TYR A 6 0.44 5.31 0.13
CA TYR A 6 -0.95 5.31 -0.33
C TYR A 6 -1.91 4.83 0.76
N ILE A 7 -3.16 5.29 0.71
CA ILE A 7 -4.26 4.81 1.57
C ILE A 7 -5.39 4.32 0.66
N ALA A 8 -5.51 3.00 0.55
CA ALA A 8 -6.52 2.33 -0.25
C ALA A 8 -7.88 2.27 0.47
N GLN A 9 -8.96 2.32 -0.29
CA GLN A 9 -10.35 2.21 0.20
C GLN A 9 -10.80 0.75 0.30
N GLY A 10 -10.01 -0.07 0.98
CA GLY A 10 -10.30 -1.47 1.20
C GLY A 10 -9.15 -2.39 0.84
N LYS A 11 -9.30 -3.66 1.22
CA LYS A 11 -8.24 -4.67 1.07
C LYS A 11 -7.95 -5.00 -0.40
N SER A 12 -8.97 -5.07 -1.25
CA SER A 12 -8.79 -5.47 -2.65
C SER A 12 -7.92 -4.48 -3.44
N GLU A 13 -8.08 -3.17 -3.22
CA GLU A 13 -7.25 -2.15 -3.86
C GLU A 13 -5.82 -2.20 -3.31
N ALA A 14 -5.67 -2.38 -1.99
CA ALA A 14 -4.37 -2.50 -1.34
C ALA A 14 -3.58 -3.72 -1.82
N ASP A 15 -4.23 -4.88 -1.97
CA ASP A 15 -3.61 -6.11 -2.47
C ASP A 15 -3.16 -5.95 -3.94
N ARG A 16 -3.95 -5.24 -4.77
CA ARG A 16 -3.56 -4.93 -6.16
C ARG A 16 -2.33 -4.03 -6.22
N LEU A 17 -2.30 -2.97 -5.41
CA LEU A 17 -1.14 -2.06 -5.32
C LEU A 17 0.09 -2.78 -4.78
N MET A 18 -0.07 -3.63 -3.76
CA MET A 18 1.02 -4.45 -3.23
C MET A 18 1.59 -5.38 -4.31
N ALA A 19 0.75 -6.07 -5.07
CA ALA A 19 1.21 -6.94 -6.14
C ALA A 19 2.04 -6.19 -7.18
N LEU A 20 1.55 -5.04 -7.65
CA LEU A 20 2.25 -4.20 -8.63
C LEU A 20 3.62 -3.73 -8.10
N LEU A 21 3.65 -3.14 -6.90
CA LEU A 21 4.88 -2.61 -6.32
C LEU A 21 5.89 -3.74 -6.05
N CYS A 22 5.43 -4.93 -5.64
CA CYS A 22 6.32 -6.09 -5.46
C CYS A 22 6.81 -6.68 -6.79
N GLU A 23 6.05 -6.60 -7.87
CA GLU A 23 6.49 -7.00 -9.22
C GLU A 23 7.65 -6.14 -9.72
N GLU A 24 7.66 -4.85 -9.37
CA GLU A 24 8.78 -3.92 -9.64
C GLU A 24 9.96 -4.09 -8.66
N GLY A 25 9.84 -5.00 -7.68
CA GLY A 25 10.92 -5.35 -6.75
C GLY A 25 10.93 -4.58 -5.42
N LEU A 26 9.89 -3.79 -5.13
CA LEU A 26 9.80 -3.03 -3.88
C LEU A 26 9.29 -3.88 -2.73
N LEU A 27 9.73 -3.54 -1.52
CA LEU A 27 9.20 -4.13 -0.30
C LEU A 27 7.93 -3.41 0.13
N VAL A 28 6.83 -4.16 0.25
CA VAL A 28 5.53 -3.59 0.61
C VAL A 28 4.99 -4.20 1.89
N LYS A 29 4.40 -3.37 2.73
CA LYS A 29 3.65 -3.79 3.92
C LYS A 29 2.27 -3.14 3.89
N LEU A 30 1.24 -3.95 4.09
CA LEU A 30 -0.13 -3.46 4.26
C LEU A 30 -0.47 -3.31 5.75
N ARG A 31 -1.18 -2.23 6.09
CA ARG A 31 -1.69 -1.99 7.45
C ARG A 31 -3.15 -1.52 7.38
N SER A 32 -4.07 -2.36 7.85
CA SER A 32 -5.49 -2.00 7.91
C SER A 32 -5.76 -0.96 9.01
N LEU A 33 -6.49 0.08 8.63
CA LEU A 33 -7.05 1.12 9.49
C LEU A 33 -8.52 0.76 9.77
N GLY A 34 -8.76 -0.10 10.75
CA GLY A 34 -10.11 -0.49 11.14
C GLY A 34 -10.11 -1.44 12.34
N GLY A 35 -11.16 -1.34 13.16
CA GLY A 35 -11.47 -2.37 14.16
C GLY A 35 -12.04 -3.62 13.48
N LYS A 36 -12.11 -4.74 14.23
CA LYS A 36 -12.60 -6.05 13.74
C LYS A 36 -13.94 -5.99 12.98
N ASP A 37 -14.78 -5.00 13.26
CA ASP A 37 -16.12 -4.84 12.67
C ASP A 37 -16.15 -4.09 11.32
N THR A 38 -15.02 -3.53 10.86
CA THR A 38 -14.98 -2.69 9.64
C THR A 38 -14.79 -3.52 8.35
N GLY A 39 -14.47 -4.81 8.48
CA GLY A 39 -14.39 -5.76 7.36
C GLY A 39 -13.55 -5.27 6.17
N ASP A 40 -14.00 -5.56 4.95
CA ASP A 40 -13.34 -5.16 3.70
C ASP A 40 -13.45 -3.66 3.38
N LEU A 41 -14.26 -2.90 4.13
CA LEU A 41 -14.43 -1.45 3.99
C LEU A 41 -13.38 -0.65 4.81
N ALA A 42 -12.57 -1.33 5.61
CA ALA A 42 -11.48 -0.70 6.34
C ALA A 42 -10.46 -0.12 5.35
N SER A 43 -10.11 1.16 5.49
CA SER A 43 -9.01 1.73 4.73
C SER A 43 -7.72 0.96 5.03
N VAL A 44 -6.84 0.83 4.05
CA VAL A 44 -5.58 0.09 4.21
C VAL A 44 -4.43 0.97 3.75
N GLU A 45 -3.49 1.22 4.65
CA GLU A 45 -2.25 1.89 4.32
C GLU A 45 -1.33 0.93 3.58
N VAL A 46 -0.74 1.42 2.49
CA VAL A 46 0.34 0.79 1.74
C VAL A 46 1.64 1.47 2.15
N LEU A 47 2.56 0.69 2.70
CA LEU A 47 3.84 1.18 3.21
C LEU A 47 5.01 0.57 2.45
N VAL A 48 6.06 1.36 2.25
CA VAL A 48 7.37 0.95 1.73
C VAL A 48 8.50 1.41 2.66
N PRO A 49 9.70 0.83 2.59
CA PRO A 49 10.90 1.42 3.19
C PRO A 49 11.08 2.87 2.76
N ALA A 50 11.51 3.73 3.68
CA ALA A 50 11.74 5.15 3.38
C ALA A 50 12.70 5.40 2.19
N ALA A 51 13.59 4.45 1.89
CA ALA A 51 14.51 4.51 0.75
C ALA A 51 13.85 4.24 -0.61
N GLU A 52 12.65 3.66 -0.64
CA GLU A 52 11.91 3.22 -1.84
C GLU A 52 10.70 4.13 -2.12
N VAL A 53 10.53 5.23 -1.37
CA VAL A 53 9.34 6.10 -1.45
C VAL A 53 9.21 6.75 -2.83
N ASP A 54 10.30 7.30 -3.37
CA ASP A 54 10.25 8.01 -4.66
C ASP A 54 9.86 7.05 -5.78
N GLU A 55 10.48 5.86 -5.83
CA GLU A 55 10.18 4.82 -6.81
C GLU A 55 8.74 4.30 -6.68
N ALA A 56 8.26 4.08 -5.46
CA ALA A 56 6.87 3.67 -5.22
C ALA A 56 5.88 4.72 -5.72
N LEU A 57 6.16 6.01 -5.49
CA LEU A 57 5.29 7.10 -5.93
C LEU A 57 5.28 7.23 -7.45
N ASP A 58 6.42 7.03 -8.12
CA ASP A 58 6.50 7.04 -9.59
C ASP A 58 5.63 5.93 -10.20
N ILE A 59 5.69 4.71 -9.64
CA ILE A 59 4.85 3.58 -10.08
C ILE A 59 3.36 3.87 -9.84
N ILE A 60 3.00 4.37 -8.66
CA ILE A 60 1.60 4.67 -8.31
C ILE A 60 1.01 5.77 -9.21
N GLN A 61 1.79 6.79 -9.56
CA GLN A 61 1.34 7.89 -10.42
C GLN A 61 1.19 7.48 -11.90
N ALA A 62 1.80 6.36 -12.31
CA ALA A 62 1.69 5.82 -13.65
C ALA A 62 0.43 4.94 -13.86
N LEU A 63 -0.35 4.67 -12.81
CA LEU A 63 -1.62 3.93 -12.85
C LEU A 63 -2.79 4.77 -13.39
#